data_AF-A0A0W4ZUD9-F1
#
_entry.id   AF-A0A0W4ZUD9-F1
#
_cell.length_a   1.000
_cell.length_b   1.000
_cell.length_c   1.000
_cell.angle_alpha   90.00
_cell.angle_beta   90.00
_cell.angle_gamma   90.00
#
_symmetry.space_group_name_H-M   'P 1'
#
loop_
_entity.id
_entity.type
_entity.pdbx_description
1 polymer ?
#
loop_
_entity_poly.entity_id
_entity_poly.type
_entity_poly.pdbx_seq_one_letter_code
_entity_poly.pdbx_strand_id
1 'polypeptide(L)'
;MSILTRKRFNASTVHRNSILFINYSRIYTYHVLGHALSSLTPPPTPGGLEEYLKNYLCILNSWEAAITRDIGTWTPRMKAFFSARGFRKSSLGIEGRTFEEEEKPLMLPHLPFTPSYTQTVLALCDLLREAYTVMTNFISSSGGYNRFIETFYKVDHKVKKILEAIAKEMEVYARKAIRKELDHLYSFSKETTETGANILL
;
A
#
# COMPACT_ATOMS: atom_id res chain seq x y z
N MET A 1 24.29 -45.49 -15.43
CA MET A 1 24.62 -44.08 -15.14
C MET A 1 23.35 -43.26 -15.29
N SER A 2 23.04 -42.49 -14.25
CA SER A 2 21.68 -42.07 -13.87
C SER A 2 21.08 -40.96 -14.74
N ILE A 3 19.82 -41.16 -15.12
CA ILE A 3 18.95 -40.19 -15.77
C ILE A 3 18.42 -39.22 -14.70
N LEU A 4 18.74 -37.93 -14.84
CA LEU A 4 18.22 -36.85 -14.00
C LEU A 4 16.71 -36.67 -14.25
N THR A 5 15.91 -37.05 -13.26
CA THR A 5 14.48 -36.76 -13.18
C THR A 5 14.25 -35.28 -12.93
N ARG A 6 13.87 -34.56 -14.00
CA ARG A 6 13.33 -33.19 -13.95
C ARG A 6 11.99 -33.23 -13.19
N LYS A 7 12.00 -32.90 -11.89
CA LYS A 7 10.77 -32.66 -11.13
C LYS A 7 10.01 -31.51 -11.81
N ARG A 8 8.89 -31.84 -12.45
CA ARG A 8 7.96 -30.90 -13.05
C ARG A 8 7.47 -29.92 -11.98
N PHE A 9 7.72 -28.64 -12.20
CA PHE A 9 7.16 -27.53 -11.44
C PHE A 9 5.64 -27.54 -11.64
N ASN A 10 4.89 -27.87 -10.58
CA ASN A 10 3.46 -28.11 -10.65
C ASN A 10 2.70 -26.78 -10.48
N ALA A 11 2.09 -26.28 -11.56
CA ALA A 11 1.34 -25.03 -11.61
C ALA A 11 0.08 -25.00 -10.73
N SER A 12 -0.34 -26.15 -10.19
CA SER A 12 -1.54 -26.28 -9.33
C SER A 12 -1.37 -25.66 -7.92
N THR A 13 -0.14 -25.35 -7.48
CA THR A 13 0.13 -24.72 -6.18
C THR A 13 -0.05 -23.20 -6.21
N VAL A 14 -0.05 -22.60 -7.40
CA VAL A 14 -0.16 -21.13 -7.59
C VAL A 14 -1.57 -20.62 -7.27
N HIS A 15 -2.60 -21.48 -7.35
CA HIS A 15 -4.00 -21.04 -7.25
C HIS A 15 -4.62 -21.11 -5.85
N ARG A 16 -3.98 -21.76 -4.87
CA ARG A 16 -4.58 -21.94 -3.53
C ARG A 16 -4.51 -20.70 -2.63
N ASN A 17 -3.72 -19.69 -2.98
CA ASN A 17 -3.39 -18.60 -2.06
C ASN A 17 -3.45 -17.20 -2.71
N SER A 18 -4.33 -16.98 -3.70
CA SER A 18 -4.52 -15.64 -4.28
C SER A 18 -4.81 -14.58 -3.21
N ILE A 19 -5.62 -14.91 -2.20
CA ILE A 19 -5.94 -14.03 -1.07
C ILE A 19 -4.72 -13.80 -0.16
N LEU A 20 -3.92 -14.84 0.14
CA LEU A 20 -2.71 -14.67 0.95
C LEU A 20 -1.66 -13.86 0.19
N PHE A 21 -1.54 -14.06 -1.12
CA PHE A 21 -0.67 -13.27 -2.00
C PHE A 21 -1.12 -11.80 -2.09
N ILE A 22 -2.43 -11.55 -2.21
CA ILE A 22 -3.01 -10.21 -2.18
C ILE A 22 -2.76 -9.54 -0.82
N ASN A 23 -3.00 -10.24 0.30
CA ASN A 23 -2.74 -9.70 1.63
C ASN A 23 -1.25 -9.41 1.83
N TYR A 24 -0.38 -10.32 1.39
CA TYR A 24 1.06 -10.12 1.43
C TYR A 24 1.43 -8.87 0.64
N SER A 25 1.01 -8.76 -0.62
CA SER A 25 1.20 -7.56 -1.46
C SER A 25 0.68 -6.28 -0.76
N ARG A 26 -0.52 -6.30 -0.17
CA ARG A 26 -1.09 -5.17 0.58
C ARG A 26 -0.23 -4.75 1.77
N ILE A 27 0.20 -5.70 2.59
CA ILE A 27 1.11 -5.44 3.72
C ILE A 27 2.35 -4.68 3.25
N TYR A 28 2.99 -5.14 2.18
CA TYR A 28 4.16 -4.46 1.62
C TYR A 28 3.84 -3.06 1.13
N THR A 29 2.71 -2.87 0.43
CA THR A 29 2.33 -1.53 -0.07
C THR A 29 2.08 -0.55 1.06
N TYR A 30 1.48 -0.97 2.18
CA TYR A 30 1.27 -0.12 3.34
C TYR A 30 2.57 0.14 4.10
N HIS A 31 3.44 -0.86 4.20
CA HIS A 31 4.75 -0.70 4.83
C HIS A 31 5.61 0.33 4.05
N VAL A 32 5.68 0.20 2.73
CA VAL A 32 6.42 1.13 1.87
C VAL A 32 5.84 2.54 1.95
N LEU A 33 4.52 2.68 2.01
CA LEU A 33 3.88 3.97 2.25
C LEU A 33 4.30 4.56 3.59
N GLY A 34 4.18 3.78 4.68
CA GLY A 34 4.56 4.23 6.01
C GLY A 34 6.03 4.67 6.06
N HIS A 35 6.92 3.90 5.44
CA HIS A 35 8.33 4.25 5.34
C HIS A 35 8.55 5.58 4.58
N ALA A 36 7.91 5.77 3.43
CA ALA A 36 8.01 7.01 2.67
C ALA A 36 7.45 8.21 3.44
N LEU A 37 6.31 8.05 4.12
CA LEU A 37 5.73 9.10 4.96
C LEU A 37 6.64 9.44 6.15
N SER A 38 7.27 8.45 6.77
CA SER A 38 8.19 8.66 7.90
C SER A 38 9.44 9.47 7.53
N SER A 39 9.79 9.53 6.24
CA SER A 39 10.91 10.36 5.77
C SER A 39 10.59 11.85 5.77
N LEU A 40 9.31 12.22 5.89
CA LEU A 40 8.90 13.62 5.96
C LEU A 40 9.14 14.17 7.36
N THR A 41 10.04 15.14 7.46
CA THR A 41 10.28 15.88 8.70
C THR A 41 9.26 17.00 8.85
N PRO A 42 8.66 17.20 10.04
CA PRO A 42 7.82 18.36 10.31
C PRO A 42 8.56 19.66 9.99
N PRO A 43 7.90 20.66 9.37
CA PRO A 43 8.58 21.89 9.00
C PRO A 43 8.99 22.68 10.25
N PRO A 44 10.21 23.24 10.30
CA PRO A 44 10.68 24.01 11.46
C PRO A 44 10.00 25.39 11.57
N THR A 45 9.43 25.88 10.48
CA THR A 45 8.75 27.18 10.41
C THR A 45 7.39 27.05 9.73
N PRO A 46 6.41 27.92 10.06
CA PRO A 46 5.08 27.89 9.43
C PRO A 46 5.11 28.07 7.90
N GLY A 47 6.15 28.72 7.35
CA GLY A 47 6.34 28.88 5.91
C GLY A 47 6.64 27.57 5.18
N GLY A 48 7.16 26.55 5.87
CA GLY A 48 7.47 25.24 5.29
C GLY A 48 6.27 24.30 5.17
N LEU A 49 5.09 24.67 5.68
CA LEU A 49 3.89 23.82 5.61
C LEU A 49 3.48 23.52 4.17
N GLU A 50 3.63 24.47 3.26
CA GLU A 50 3.25 24.30 1.85
C GLU A 50 4.10 23.21 1.17
N GLU A 51 5.41 23.22 1.41
CA GLU A 51 6.32 22.21 0.88
C GLU A 51 6.07 20.84 1.52
N TYR A 52 5.84 20.81 2.84
CA TYR A 52 5.44 19.59 3.55
C TYR A 52 4.18 18.97 2.95
N LEU A 53 3.12 19.75 2.72
CA LEU A 53 1.86 19.28 2.12
C LEU A 53 2.05 18.80 0.68
N LYS A 54 2.87 19.49 -0.12
CA LYS A 54 3.17 19.07 -1.51
C LYS A 54 3.95 17.75 -1.53
N ASN A 55 4.92 17.59 -0.66
CA ASN A 55 5.71 16.35 -0.55
C ASN A 55 4.85 15.18 -0.05
N TYR A 56 3.99 15.44 0.94
CA TYR A 56 3.00 14.47 1.42
C TYR A 56 2.05 14.03 0.30
N LEU A 57 1.49 14.99 -0.43
CA LEU A 57 0.61 14.72 -1.57
C LEU A 57 1.34 13.95 -2.68
N CYS A 58 2.61 14.25 -2.93
CA CYS A 58 3.46 13.55 -3.90
C CYS A 58 3.59 12.06 -3.53
N ILE A 59 3.95 11.75 -2.28
CA ILE A 59 4.07 10.36 -1.81
C ILE A 59 2.73 9.62 -1.96
N LEU A 60 1.62 10.23 -1.56
CA LEU A 60 0.30 9.61 -1.70
C LEU A 60 -0.11 9.36 -3.15
N ASN A 61 0.24 10.28 -4.07
CA ASN A 61 0.01 10.09 -5.51
C ASN A 61 0.83 8.92 -6.07
N SER A 62 2.13 8.91 -5.76
CA SER A 62 3.04 7.84 -6.21
C SER A 62 2.61 6.48 -5.68
N TRP A 63 2.15 6.42 -4.43
CA TRP A 63 1.60 5.20 -3.83
C TRP A 63 0.30 4.73 -4.51
N GLU A 64 -0.65 5.63 -4.76
CA GLU A 64 -1.91 5.29 -5.46
C GLU A 64 -1.61 4.75 -6.87
N ALA A 65 -0.63 5.34 -7.56
CA ALA A 65 -0.18 4.89 -8.87
C ALA A 65 0.53 3.52 -8.81
N ALA A 66 1.29 3.23 -7.75
CA ALA A 66 1.96 1.95 -7.57
C ALA A 66 0.96 0.81 -7.29
N ILE A 67 -0.01 1.04 -6.41
CA ILE A 67 -1.06 0.06 -6.09
C ILE A 67 -1.90 -0.29 -7.31
N THR A 68 -2.21 0.69 -8.15
CA THR A 68 -2.99 0.47 -9.37
C THR A 68 -2.24 -0.44 -10.35
N ARG A 69 -0.90 -0.43 -10.34
CA ARG A 69 -0.05 -1.28 -11.19
C ARG A 69 0.07 -2.71 -10.68
N ASP A 70 0.26 -2.91 -9.37
CA ASP A 70 0.57 -4.25 -8.80
C ASP A 70 -0.66 -5.14 -8.57
N ILE A 71 -1.85 -4.58 -8.34
CA ILE A 71 -3.06 -5.37 -7.97
C ILE A 71 -3.75 -6.03 -9.18
N GLY A 72 -3.14 -5.99 -10.37
CA GLY A 72 -3.65 -6.74 -11.53
C GLY A 72 -4.87 -6.11 -12.19
N THR A 73 -5.34 -4.94 -11.75
CA THR A 73 -6.11 -4.04 -12.62
C THR A 73 -5.16 -3.36 -13.60
N TRP A 74 -4.61 -4.14 -14.53
CA TRP A 74 -4.14 -3.60 -15.81
C TRP A 74 -5.38 -3.12 -16.58
N THR A 75 -6.03 -2.07 -16.10
CA THR A 75 -6.62 -1.15 -17.05
C THR A 75 -5.47 -0.23 -17.38
N PRO A 76 -4.91 -0.30 -18.59
CA PRO A 76 -4.06 0.78 -19.05
C PRO A 76 -5.02 1.95 -19.02
N ARG A 77 -4.86 2.86 -18.04
CA ARG A 77 -5.33 4.22 -18.26
C ARG A 77 -4.59 4.63 -19.50
N MET A 78 -5.25 4.53 -20.66
CA MET A 78 -4.73 4.99 -21.92
C MET A 78 -4.39 6.45 -21.65
N LYS A 79 -3.11 6.73 -21.41
CA LYS A 79 -2.56 8.06 -21.58
C LYS A 79 -3.01 8.42 -22.98
N ALA A 80 -3.84 9.45 -23.09
CA ALA A 80 -4.45 9.86 -24.33
C ALA A 80 -3.34 10.08 -25.38
N PHE A 81 -3.11 9.06 -26.22
CA PHE A 81 -2.19 9.12 -27.37
C PHE A 81 -2.85 9.84 -28.55
N PHE A 82 -3.76 10.80 -28.28
CA PHE A 82 -4.30 11.75 -29.23
C PHE A 82 -3.87 13.17 -28.86
N SER A 83 -2.56 13.38 -28.85
CA SER A 83 -1.94 14.70 -29.04
C SER A 83 -1.08 14.60 -30.29
N ALA A 84 -1.75 14.47 -31.44
CA ALA A 84 -1.11 14.64 -32.73
C ALA A 84 -1.18 16.12 -33.13
N ARG A 85 -0.05 16.62 -33.66
CA ARG A 85 0.21 17.89 -34.36
C ARG A 85 0.47 19.15 -33.52
N GLY A 86 1.74 19.56 -33.51
CA GLY A 86 2.17 20.89 -33.09
C GLY A 86 3.68 21.12 -33.14
N PHE A 87 4.27 20.98 -34.32
CA PHE A 87 5.69 21.23 -34.62
C PHE A 87 6.08 22.70 -34.36
N ARG A 88 7.17 22.98 -33.61
CA ARG A 88 8.24 23.92 -34.01
C ARG A 88 9.45 23.99 -33.03
N LYS A 89 10.49 23.30 -33.45
CA LYS A 89 11.96 23.52 -33.38
C LYS A 89 12.50 24.87 -32.83
N SER A 90 13.37 24.79 -31.81
CA SER A 90 14.63 25.55 -31.63
C SER A 90 15.56 24.69 -30.74
N SER A 91 16.60 24.03 -31.27
CA SER A 91 17.96 24.51 -31.53
C SER A 91 18.69 25.11 -30.31
N LEU A 92 19.10 24.25 -29.38
CA LEU A 92 20.39 24.38 -28.69
C LEU A 92 20.91 22.98 -28.38
N GLY A 93 22.04 22.63 -28.99
CA GLY A 93 22.71 21.35 -28.78
C GLY A 93 23.40 21.34 -27.43
N ILE A 94 23.01 20.38 -26.60
CA ILE A 94 23.83 19.84 -25.50
C ILE A 94 23.60 18.33 -25.55
N GLU A 95 24.66 17.58 -25.84
CA GLU A 95 24.70 16.14 -25.65
C GLU A 95 24.45 15.86 -24.16
N GLY A 96 23.30 15.28 -23.85
CA GLY A 96 22.91 14.96 -22.48
C GLY A 96 21.87 13.86 -22.51
N ARG A 97 22.31 12.67 -22.10
CA ARG A 97 21.55 11.42 -21.99
C ARG A 97 20.06 11.64 -21.76
N THR A 98 19.25 11.06 -22.64
CA THR A 98 17.85 10.75 -22.38
C THR A 98 17.80 9.78 -21.19
N PHE A 99 17.85 10.31 -19.97
CA PHE A 99 17.32 9.57 -18.85
C PHE A 99 15.80 9.61 -19.05
N GLU A 100 15.25 8.47 -19.46
CA GLU A 100 13.88 8.16 -19.08
C GLU A 100 13.75 8.49 -17.59
N GLU A 101 12.89 9.44 -17.25
CA GLU A 101 12.42 9.62 -15.90
C GLU A 101 11.65 8.34 -15.54
N GLU A 102 12.40 7.28 -15.23
CA GLU A 102 11.93 6.16 -14.45
C GLU A 102 11.42 6.79 -13.16
N GLU A 103 10.09 6.95 -13.06
CA GLU A 103 9.38 7.20 -11.81
C GLU A 103 9.90 6.17 -10.82
N LYS A 104 10.90 6.55 -10.01
CA LYS A 104 11.66 5.63 -9.18
C LYS A 104 10.65 4.90 -8.30
N PRO A 105 10.33 3.63 -8.59
CA PRO A 105 9.34 2.92 -7.81
C PRO A 105 9.86 2.95 -6.38
N LEU A 106 8.98 3.31 -5.44
CA LEU A 106 9.31 3.39 -4.02
C LEU A 106 10.13 2.15 -3.65
N MET A 107 11.44 2.35 -3.45
CA MET A 107 12.36 1.23 -3.33
C MET A 107 11.98 0.41 -2.10
N LEU A 108 11.86 -0.91 -2.28
CA LEU A 108 11.54 -1.79 -1.17
C LEU A 108 12.75 -1.89 -0.23
N PRO A 109 12.63 -1.49 1.05
CA PRO A 109 13.64 -1.88 2.02
C PRO A 109 13.61 -3.40 2.18
N HIS A 110 14.78 -4.04 2.10
CA HIS A 110 14.92 -5.47 2.42
C HIS A 110 14.55 -5.70 3.89
N LEU A 111 13.35 -6.23 4.14
CA LEU A 111 12.90 -6.52 5.49
C LEU A 111 13.39 -7.90 5.93
N PRO A 112 14.05 -8.01 7.10
CA PRO A 112 14.52 -9.29 7.62
C PRO A 112 13.38 -10.21 8.08
N PHE A 113 12.16 -9.68 8.26
CA PHE A 113 10.96 -10.42 8.62
C PHE A 113 9.73 -9.82 7.94
N THR A 114 8.73 -10.67 7.65
CA THR A 114 7.43 -10.23 7.16
C THR A 114 6.63 -9.54 8.25
N PRO A 115 6.29 -8.25 8.11
CA PRO A 115 5.55 -7.55 9.14
C PRO A 115 4.11 -8.06 9.19
N SER A 116 3.52 -8.14 10.39
CA SER A 116 2.11 -8.53 10.53
C SER A 116 1.21 -7.46 9.90
N TYR A 117 0.13 -7.87 9.24
CA TYR A 117 -0.84 -6.95 8.64
C TYR A 117 -1.38 -5.95 9.67
N THR A 118 -1.85 -6.44 10.82
CA THR A 118 -2.41 -5.60 11.88
C THR A 118 -1.37 -4.61 12.41
N GLN A 119 -0.13 -5.05 12.63
CA GLN A 119 0.94 -4.17 13.09
C GLN A 119 1.28 -3.09 12.05
N THR A 120 1.36 -3.47 10.78
CA THR A 120 1.66 -2.55 9.67
C THR A 120 0.57 -1.48 9.54
N VAL A 121 -0.70 -1.89 9.62
CA VAL A 121 -1.85 -0.98 9.56
C VAL A 121 -1.86 -0.02 10.75
N LEU A 122 -1.64 -0.52 11.97
CA LEU A 122 -1.60 0.33 13.16
C LEU A 122 -0.47 1.36 13.09
N ALA A 123 0.73 0.93 12.72
CA ALA A 123 1.87 1.84 12.54
C ALA A 123 1.59 2.90 11.46
N LEU A 124 0.97 2.52 10.35
CA LEU A 124 0.55 3.47 9.32
C LEU A 124 -0.47 4.48 9.86
N CYS A 125 -1.49 4.02 10.60
CA CYS A 125 -2.47 4.91 11.23
C CYS A 125 -1.82 5.91 12.20
N ASP A 126 -0.81 5.50 12.96
CA ASP A 126 -0.08 6.39 13.86
C ASP A 126 0.73 7.44 13.10
N LEU A 127 1.38 7.06 12.00
CA LEU A 127 2.06 8.02 11.11
C LEU A 127 1.09 9.01 10.45
N LEU A 128 -0.07 8.53 9.98
CA LEU A 128 -1.12 9.38 9.42
C LEU A 128 -1.63 10.36 10.48
N ARG A 129 -1.87 9.88 11.70
CA ARG A 129 -2.29 10.72 12.84
C ARG A 129 -1.25 11.80 13.14
N GLU A 130 0.02 11.44 13.21
CA GLU A 130 1.12 12.39 13.45
C GLU A 130 1.15 13.48 12.37
N ALA A 131 0.96 13.10 11.11
CA ALA A 131 0.87 14.07 10.02
C ALA A 131 -0.30 15.06 10.19
N TYR A 132 -1.47 14.59 10.65
CA TYR A 132 -2.58 15.48 10.98
C TYR A 132 -2.25 16.39 12.15
N THR A 133 -1.64 15.88 13.22
CA THR A 133 -1.20 16.70 14.37
C THR A 133 -0.31 17.85 13.90
N VAL A 134 0.70 17.55 13.06
CA VAL A 134 1.57 18.55 12.44
C VAL A 134 0.75 19.56 11.63
N MET A 135 -0.08 19.10 10.69
CA MET A 135 -0.89 19.97 9.83
C MET A 135 -1.80 20.90 10.65
N THR A 136 -2.51 20.38 11.65
CA THR A 136 -3.43 21.16 12.48
C THR A 136 -2.71 22.19 13.33
N ASN A 137 -1.54 21.87 13.89
CA ASN A 137 -0.76 22.80 14.70
C ASN A 137 -0.33 24.04 13.90
N PHE A 138 0.06 23.83 12.63
CA PHE A 138 0.44 24.94 11.75
C PHE A 138 -0.77 25.73 11.24
N ILE A 139 -1.90 25.08 10.96
CA ILE A 139 -3.13 25.78 10.54
C ILE A 139 -3.64 26.67 11.68
N SER A 140 -3.62 26.21 12.92
CA SER A 140 -4.05 27.00 14.08
C SER A 140 -3.12 28.17 14.38
N SER A 141 -1.83 28.05 14.06
CA SER A 141 -0.80 29.07 14.35
C SER A 141 -0.57 30.05 13.21
N SER A 142 -0.90 29.67 11.98
CA SER A 142 -0.68 30.46 10.76
C SER A 142 -1.98 31.11 10.32
N GLY A 143 -2.10 32.44 10.52
CA GLY A 143 -3.26 33.24 10.10
C GLY A 143 -3.54 33.27 8.58
N GLY A 144 -2.84 32.46 7.78
CA GLY A 144 -2.93 32.36 6.32
C GLY A 144 -3.57 31.06 5.79
N TYR A 145 -4.56 30.50 6.49
CA TYR A 145 -5.25 29.24 6.16
C TYR A 145 -5.60 29.05 4.67
N ASN A 146 -5.99 30.13 3.98
CA ASN A 146 -6.41 30.11 2.59
C ASN A 146 -5.33 29.62 1.61
N ARG A 147 -4.03 29.79 1.91
CA ARG A 147 -2.97 29.44 0.96
C ARG A 147 -2.81 27.93 0.78
N PHE A 148 -3.05 27.14 1.82
CA PHE A 148 -2.76 25.70 1.85
C PHE A 148 -4.02 24.84 1.85
N ILE A 149 -5.20 25.45 1.98
CA ILE A 149 -6.47 24.75 2.19
C ILE A 149 -6.81 23.75 1.08
N GLU A 150 -6.54 24.10 -0.18
CA GLU A 150 -6.82 23.21 -1.31
C GLU A 150 -5.91 21.98 -1.31
N THR A 151 -4.62 22.15 -1.02
CA THR A 151 -3.65 21.07 -0.95
C THR A 151 -3.95 20.17 0.25
N PHE A 152 -4.32 20.77 1.39
CA PHE A 152 -4.77 20.06 2.58
C PHE A 152 -5.97 19.16 2.27
N TYR A 153 -7.03 19.68 1.64
CA TYR A 153 -8.20 18.86 1.29
C TYR A 153 -7.88 17.73 0.30
N LYS A 154 -6.93 17.93 -0.62
CA LYS A 154 -6.46 16.86 -1.51
C LYS A 154 -5.74 15.74 -0.74
N VAL A 155 -4.92 16.12 0.24
CA VAL A 155 -4.27 15.17 1.15
C VAL A 155 -5.33 14.44 1.99
N ASP A 156 -6.25 15.18 2.59
CA ASP A 156 -7.32 14.64 3.43
C ASP A 156 -8.17 13.60 2.70
N HIS A 157 -8.60 13.92 1.47
CA HIS A 157 -9.37 13.01 0.65
C HIS A 157 -8.64 11.69 0.36
N LYS A 158 -7.32 11.76 0.13
CA LYS A 158 -6.50 10.56 -0.11
C LYS A 158 -6.31 9.75 1.15
N VAL A 159 -6.05 10.39 2.29
CA VAL A 159 -5.96 9.68 3.57
C VAL A 159 -7.28 9.00 3.91
N LYS A 160 -8.41 9.69 3.71
CA LYS A 160 -9.74 9.10 3.87
C LYS A 160 -9.93 7.84 3.04
N LYS A 161 -9.56 7.85 1.76
CA LYS A 161 -9.61 6.64 0.90
C LYS A 161 -8.76 5.49 1.43
N ILE A 162 -7.58 5.79 1.97
CA ILE A 162 -6.68 4.79 2.56
C ILE A 162 -7.35 4.15 3.77
N LEU A 163 -7.88 4.97 4.68
CA LEU A 163 -8.57 4.51 5.88
C LEU A 163 -9.83 3.69 5.55
N GLU A 164 -10.61 4.12 4.56
CA GLU A 164 -11.77 3.36 4.08
C GLU A 164 -11.38 1.99 3.50
N ALA A 165 -10.28 1.92 2.75
CA ALA A 165 -9.77 0.66 2.21
C ALA A 165 -9.30 -0.27 3.34
N ILE A 166 -8.51 0.24 4.28
CA ILE A 166 -8.04 -0.50 5.45
C ILE A 166 -9.21 -1.03 6.28
N ALA A 167 -10.24 -0.21 6.53
CA ALA A 167 -11.41 -0.61 7.30
C ALA A 167 -12.15 -1.79 6.65
N LYS A 168 -12.38 -1.72 5.33
CA LYS A 168 -13.00 -2.82 4.56
C LYS A 168 -12.15 -4.10 4.60
N GLU A 169 -10.84 -3.97 4.47
CA GLU A 169 -9.92 -5.12 4.51
C GLU A 169 -9.86 -5.76 5.91
N MET A 170 -9.86 -4.94 6.97
CA MET A 170 -9.93 -5.41 8.36
C MET A 170 -11.23 -6.15 8.67
N GLU A 171 -12.37 -5.67 8.14
CA GLU A 171 -13.67 -6.33 8.31
C GLU A 171 -13.67 -7.72 7.65
N VAL A 172 -13.09 -7.83 6.44
CA VAL A 172 -12.92 -9.11 5.74
C VAL A 172 -11.95 -10.02 6.49
N TYR A 173 -10.85 -9.49 7.01
CA TYR A 173 -9.87 -10.23 7.79
C TYR A 173 -10.48 -10.81 9.07
N ALA A 174 -11.21 -9.99 9.84
CA ALA A 174 -11.87 -10.42 11.06
C ALA A 174 -12.88 -11.54 10.82
N ARG A 175 -13.72 -11.41 9.79
CA ARG A 175 -14.69 -12.47 9.42
C ARG A 175 -14.00 -13.79 9.07
N LYS A 176 -12.86 -13.75 8.39
CA LYS A 176 -12.09 -14.95 8.04
C LYS A 176 -11.44 -15.58 9.27
N ALA A 177 -10.86 -14.77 10.15
CA ALA A 177 -10.27 -15.25 11.39
C ALA A 177 -11.30 -15.98 12.26
N ILE A 178 -12.49 -15.38 12.47
CA ILE A 178 -13.58 -15.99 13.22
C ILE A 178 -14.01 -17.33 12.61
N ARG A 179 -14.23 -17.37 11.28
CA ARG A 179 -14.62 -18.62 10.60
C ARG A 179 -13.57 -19.71 10.73
N LYS A 180 -12.29 -19.36 10.60
CA LYS A 180 -11.19 -20.32 10.74
C LYS A 180 -11.16 -20.96 12.13
N GLU A 181 -11.30 -20.15 13.18
CA GLU A 181 -11.35 -20.68 14.55
C GLU A 181 -12.60 -21.55 14.77
N LEU A 182 -13.74 -21.14 14.23
CA LEU A 182 -14.98 -21.90 14.27
C LEU A 182 -14.83 -23.29 13.60
N ASP A 183 -14.19 -23.36 12.43
CA ASP A 183 -13.93 -24.61 11.71
C ASP A 183 -13.00 -25.55 12.49
N HIS A 184 -11.99 -25.01 13.17
CA HIS A 184 -11.12 -25.79 14.06
C HIS A 184 -11.92 -26.39 15.23
N LEU A 185 -12.80 -25.61 15.87
CA LEU A 185 -13.64 -26.09 16.97
C LEU A 185 -14.63 -27.17 16.53
N TYR A 186 -15.24 -27.02 15.34
CA TYR A 186 -16.11 -28.06 14.79
C TYR A 186 -15.35 -29.36 14.52
N SER A 187 -14.14 -29.27 13.96
CA SER A 187 -13.31 -30.45 13.71
C SER A 187 -12.93 -31.15 15.03
N PHE A 188 -12.50 -30.37 16.04
CA PHE A 188 -12.14 -30.89 17.35
C PHE A 188 -13.33 -31.56 18.09
N SER A 189 -14.51 -30.93 18.06
CA SER A 189 -15.70 -31.53 18.69
C SER A 189 -16.10 -32.87 18.07
N LYS A 190 -15.97 -33.01 16.74
CA LYS A 190 -16.23 -34.28 16.04
C LYS A 190 -15.26 -35.39 16.50
N GLU A 191 -13.98 -35.08 16.63
CA GLU A 191 -12.97 -36.04 17.11
C GLU A 191 -13.29 -36.55 18.53
N THR A 192 -13.76 -35.66 19.43
CA THR A 192 -14.15 -36.06 20.80
C THR A 192 -15.38 -36.96 20.85
N THR A 193 -16.33 -36.81 19.91
CA THR A 193 -17.50 -37.70 19.84
C THR A 193 -17.16 -39.09 19.30
N GLU A 194 -16.22 -39.19 18.36
CA GLU A 194 -15.78 -40.48 17.79
C GLU A 194 -14.90 -41.28 18.76
N THR A 195 -14.11 -40.61 19.60
CA THR A 195 -13.33 -41.28 20.67
C THR A 195 -14.21 -41.73 21.83
N GLY A 196 -15.24 -40.97 22.21
CA GLY A 196 -16.20 -41.37 23.24
C GLY A 196 -17.03 -42.61 22.85
N ALA A 197 -17.36 -42.77 21.55
CA ALA A 197 -18.09 -43.93 21.05
C ALA A 197 -17.24 -45.22 21.02
N ASN A 198 -15.92 -45.12 20.85
CA ASN A 198 -15.01 -46.27 20.78
C ASN A 198 -14.56 -46.81 22.15
N ILE A 199 -14.88 -46.13 23.26
CA ILE A 199 -14.57 -46.59 24.62
C ILE A 199 -15.74 -47.40 25.23
N LEU A 200 -16.91 -47.38 24.59
CA LEU A 200 -18.12 -48.09 25.05
C LEU A 200 -18.40 -49.42 24.30
N LEU A 201 -17.42 -49.95 23.57
CA LEU A 201 -17.41 -51.30 22.98
C LEU A 201 -16.27 -52.13 23.56
#